data_AF-A0A356A1K8-F1
#
_entry.id   AF-A0A356A1K8-F1
#
_cell.length_a   1.000
_cell.length_b   1.000
_cell.length_c   1.000
_cell.angle_alpha   90.00
_cell.angle_beta   90.00
_cell.angle_gamma   90.00
#
_symmetry.space_group_name_H-M   'P 1'
#
loop_
_entity.id
_entity.type
_entity.pdbx_description
1 polymer ?
#
loop_
_entity_poly.entity_id
_entity_poly.type
_entity_poly.pdbx_seq_one_letter_code
_entity_poly.pdbx_strand_id
1 'polypeptide(L)'
;MINPVTDIAWDGVFPITVAGAAVSTEGINDPKTDAPAVCVCQKGPVLRPGVNLSFFEPIRTAEVVRQAFCFPSLGGIDIQTGVRAPSHGRSASRGQESEARHTAFYQAHWYGSPWLFVLETILDTPCLEQSPWDMAYMTEVDPIWDDAWASFVLAPESALFANPAAVAACAADCVAATAGNPRPELFWCAGCQGSLYPLSGWIAAMTNPVSAWHLIAHRMAVKLAREGLLWAAYGKRGQCGPYFEPIPRKDVWKTSLVYPVSDRHTRALGASVLLGGPA
;
A
#
# COMPACT_ATOMS: atom_id res chain seq x y z
N MET A 1 -16.09 6.15 10.50
CA MET A 1 -16.65 5.33 9.40
C MET A 1 -16.33 6.05 8.10
N ILE A 2 -15.75 5.33 7.14
CA ILE A 2 -15.31 5.89 5.85
C ILE A 2 -16.54 6.13 4.97
N ASN A 3 -16.69 7.34 4.43
CA ASN A 3 -17.67 7.64 3.40
C ASN A 3 -17.02 7.52 2.01
N PRO A 4 -17.38 6.50 1.20
CA PRO A 4 -16.75 6.26 -0.09
C PRO A 4 -16.97 7.41 -1.09
N VAL A 5 -17.99 8.24 -0.91
CA VAL A 5 -18.28 9.36 -1.82
C VAL A 5 -17.41 10.58 -1.51
N THR A 6 -17.21 10.90 -0.23
CA THR A 6 -16.56 12.16 0.18
C THR A 6 -15.11 12.01 0.62
N ASP A 7 -14.72 10.82 1.07
CA ASP A 7 -13.45 10.61 1.76
C ASP A 7 -12.40 9.94 0.86
N ILE A 8 -12.80 9.41 -0.29
CA ILE A 8 -11.93 8.81 -1.30
C ILE A 8 -11.48 9.87 -2.30
N ALA A 9 -10.18 9.90 -2.56
CA ALA A 9 -9.55 10.75 -3.55
C ALA A 9 -9.74 10.13 -4.97
N TRP A 10 -10.81 10.52 -5.65
CA TRP A 10 -11.18 9.98 -6.97
C TRP A 10 -10.28 10.45 -8.12
N ASP A 11 -9.50 11.50 -7.89
CA ASP A 11 -8.39 11.91 -8.76
C ASP A 11 -7.37 10.77 -8.96
N GLY A 12 -7.24 9.89 -7.97
CA GLY A 12 -6.30 8.78 -7.96
C GLY A 12 -6.55 7.72 -9.02
N VAL A 13 -7.76 7.65 -9.59
CA VAL A 13 -8.13 6.69 -10.64
C VAL A 13 -7.37 6.94 -11.93
N PHE A 14 -7.04 8.20 -12.22
CA PHE A 14 -6.34 8.62 -13.42
C PHE A 14 -4.83 8.43 -13.31
N PRO A 15 -4.10 8.17 -14.42
CA PRO A 15 -4.56 8.21 -15.80
C PRO A 15 -5.37 6.97 -16.22
N ILE A 16 -6.26 7.14 -17.20
CA ILE A 16 -7.04 6.05 -17.80
C ILE A 16 -6.58 5.83 -19.23
N THR A 17 -6.20 4.60 -19.56
CA THR A 17 -5.76 4.19 -20.89
C THR A 17 -6.62 3.04 -21.41
N VAL A 18 -7.08 3.14 -22.65
CA VAL A 18 -7.88 2.11 -23.33
C VAL A 18 -7.16 1.69 -24.60
N ALA A 19 -6.91 0.39 -24.75
CA ALA A 19 -6.19 -0.19 -25.88
C ALA A 19 -4.83 0.48 -26.17
N GLY A 20 -4.14 0.93 -25.13
CA GLY A 20 -2.85 1.64 -25.23
C GLY A 20 -2.95 3.13 -25.60
N ALA A 21 -4.15 3.67 -25.82
CA ALA A 21 -4.39 5.10 -26.02
C ALA A 21 -4.86 5.75 -24.71
N ALA A 22 -4.18 6.83 -24.29
CA ALA A 22 -4.58 7.59 -23.12
C ALA A 22 -5.91 8.32 -23.38
N VAL A 23 -6.92 8.02 -22.56
CA VAL A 23 -8.23 8.68 -22.57
C VAL A 23 -8.22 9.87 -21.61
N SER A 24 -7.47 9.75 -20.52
CA SER A 24 -7.11 10.86 -19.62
C SER A 24 -5.63 10.77 -19.32
N THR A 25 -4.92 11.89 -19.52
CA THR A 25 -3.50 12.05 -19.18
C THR A 25 -3.29 12.79 -17.87
N GLU A 26 -4.37 13.21 -17.22
CA GLU A 26 -4.30 13.87 -15.92
C GLU A 26 -3.97 12.83 -14.84
N GLY A 27 -3.32 13.28 -13.76
CA GLY A 27 -2.95 12.43 -12.64
C GLY A 27 -1.46 12.17 -12.51
N ILE A 28 -1.13 11.39 -11.50
CA ILE A 28 0.25 11.00 -11.14
C ILE A 28 0.48 9.54 -11.41
N ASN A 29 1.75 9.16 -11.50
CA ASN A 29 2.19 7.77 -11.55
C ASN A 29 1.55 6.99 -12.70
N ASP A 30 2.19 7.04 -13.86
CA ASP A 30 1.80 6.30 -15.07
C ASP A 30 2.78 5.14 -15.30
N PRO A 31 2.61 4.00 -14.61
CA PRO A 31 3.53 2.88 -14.70
C PRO A 31 3.49 2.28 -16.11
N LYS A 32 4.65 2.21 -16.75
CA LYS A 32 4.77 1.52 -18.03
C LYS A 32 4.69 0.01 -17.79
N THR A 33 3.69 -0.62 -18.40
CA THR A 33 3.48 -2.07 -18.38
C THR A 33 3.66 -2.66 -19.77
N ASP A 34 3.80 -3.98 -19.85
CA ASP A 34 3.96 -4.75 -21.09
C ASP A 34 2.60 -5.19 -21.70
N ALA A 35 1.50 -4.59 -21.27
CA ALA A 35 0.16 -4.95 -21.72
C ALA A 35 -0.07 -4.52 -23.20
N PRO A 36 -0.36 -5.44 -24.15
CA PRO A 36 -0.78 -5.09 -25.51
C PRO A 36 -2.07 -4.26 -25.57
N ALA A 37 -2.42 -3.69 -26.72
CA ALA A 37 -3.70 -2.99 -26.90
C ALA A 37 -4.91 -3.94 -26.80
N VAL A 38 -4.76 -5.16 -27.33
CA VAL A 38 -5.79 -6.20 -27.42
C VAL A 38 -5.30 -7.42 -26.65
N CYS A 39 -6.21 -8.07 -25.94
CA CYS A 39 -5.96 -9.30 -25.20
C CYS A 39 -6.95 -10.38 -25.62
N VAL A 40 -6.57 -11.64 -25.42
CA VAL A 40 -7.47 -12.79 -25.61
C VAL A 40 -7.32 -13.67 -24.39
N CYS A 41 -8.39 -13.78 -23.60
CA CYS A 41 -8.40 -14.59 -22.40
C CYS A 41 -9.23 -15.86 -22.62
N GLN A 42 -8.68 -16.99 -22.19
CA GLN A 42 -9.37 -18.26 -22.22
C GLN A 42 -10.17 -18.45 -20.92
N LYS A 43 -11.49 -18.59 -21.04
CA LYS A 43 -12.36 -18.96 -19.91
C LYS A 43 -13.05 -20.28 -20.25
N GLY A 44 -12.46 -21.39 -19.78
CA GLY A 44 -12.89 -22.74 -20.15
C GLY A 44 -12.64 -23.02 -21.65
N PRO A 45 -13.65 -23.53 -22.39
CA PRO A 45 -13.51 -23.78 -23.83
C PRO A 45 -13.66 -22.51 -24.69
N VAL A 46 -14.02 -21.36 -24.09
CA VAL A 46 -14.33 -20.13 -24.83
C VAL A 46 -13.15 -19.16 -24.77
N LEU A 47 -12.71 -18.70 -25.95
CA LEU A 47 -11.79 -17.57 -26.08
C LEU A 47 -12.59 -16.27 -26.08
N ARG A 48 -12.21 -15.34 -25.20
CA ARG A 48 -12.83 -14.02 -25.08
C ARG A 48 -11.82 -12.96 -25.53
N PRO A 49 -11.96 -12.39 -26.73
CA PRO A 49 -11.18 -11.23 -27.12
C PRO A 49 -11.63 -10.01 -26.30
N GLY A 50 -10.70 -9.13 -25.97
CA GLY A 50 -10.93 -7.91 -25.22
C GLY A 50 -9.91 -6.83 -25.55
N VAL A 51 -10.17 -5.62 -25.06
CA VAL A 51 -9.21 -4.52 -25.09
C VAL A 51 -8.69 -4.29 -23.68
N ASN A 52 -7.43 -3.88 -23.55
CA ASN A 52 -6.89 -3.59 -22.24
C ASN A 52 -7.33 -2.21 -21.76
N LEU A 53 -7.83 -2.18 -20.54
CA LEU A 53 -8.19 -1.00 -19.79
C LEU A 53 -7.21 -0.87 -18.62
N SER A 54 -6.55 0.27 -18.50
CA SER A 54 -5.59 0.56 -17.43
C SER A 54 -6.05 1.79 -16.67
N PHE A 55 -6.19 1.66 -15.36
CA PHE A 55 -6.58 2.68 -14.39
C PHE A 55 -6.18 2.21 -13.00
N PHE A 56 -6.24 3.09 -12.01
CA PHE A 56 -6.02 2.72 -10.61
C PHE A 56 -7.36 2.50 -9.92
N GLU A 57 -7.55 1.33 -9.33
CA GLU A 57 -8.71 1.05 -8.51
C GLU A 57 -8.36 1.18 -7.02
N PRO A 58 -9.15 1.93 -6.23
CA PRO A 58 -9.02 1.92 -4.78
C PRO A 58 -9.57 0.59 -4.25
N ILE A 59 -8.72 -0.45 -4.23
CA ILE A 59 -9.10 -1.82 -3.84
C ILE A 59 -8.77 -2.18 -2.39
N ARG A 60 -7.95 -1.39 -1.69
CA ARG A 60 -7.42 -1.75 -0.36
C ARG A 60 -7.41 -0.57 0.58
N THR A 61 -7.72 -0.85 1.84
CA THR A 61 -7.61 0.12 2.93
C THR A 61 -6.70 -0.47 4.01
N ALA A 62 -5.61 0.24 4.32
CA ALA A 62 -4.73 -0.09 5.42
C ALA A 62 -5.06 0.81 6.62
N GLU A 63 -5.65 0.23 7.64
CA GLU A 63 -5.98 0.92 8.88
C GLU A 63 -4.82 0.77 9.86
N VAL A 64 -4.16 1.88 10.21
CA VAL A 64 -2.96 1.85 11.07
C VAL A 64 -3.30 2.41 12.44
N VAL A 65 -3.16 1.59 13.48
CA VAL A 65 -3.58 1.89 14.86
C VAL A 65 -2.45 1.69 15.85
N ARG A 66 -2.52 2.40 16.99
CA ARG A 66 -1.54 2.23 18.09
C ARG A 66 -2.02 1.28 19.16
N GLN A 67 -3.33 1.23 19.36
CA GLN A 67 -3.98 0.34 20.30
C GLN A 67 -4.43 -0.89 19.54
N ALA A 68 -3.98 -2.06 20.00
CA ALA A 68 -4.41 -3.33 19.45
C ALA A 68 -5.93 -3.49 19.58
N PHE A 69 -6.56 -4.12 18.58
CA PHE A 69 -8.00 -4.39 18.52
C PHE A 69 -8.92 -3.15 18.51
N CYS A 70 -8.37 -1.97 18.24
CA CYS A 70 -9.15 -0.76 18.02
C CYS A 70 -9.40 -0.57 16.53
N PHE A 71 -10.67 -0.48 16.11
CA PHE A 71 -11.05 -0.44 14.69
C PHE A 71 -11.73 0.87 14.27
N PRO A 72 -10.98 1.93 13.93
CA PRO A 72 -11.53 3.17 13.37
C PRO A 72 -12.51 2.99 12.20
N SER A 73 -12.26 2.06 11.27
CA SER A 73 -13.13 1.86 10.10
C SER A 73 -14.49 1.31 10.50
N LEU A 74 -14.54 0.49 11.54
CA LEU A 74 -15.76 -0.07 12.13
C LEU A 74 -16.44 0.86 13.15
N GLY A 75 -16.13 2.16 13.11
CA GLY A 75 -16.73 3.15 14.02
C GLY A 75 -15.97 3.36 15.32
N GLY A 76 -14.72 2.89 15.41
CA GLY A 76 -13.89 3.03 16.60
C GLY A 76 -14.22 2.00 17.69
N ILE A 77 -14.79 0.85 17.31
CA ILE A 77 -15.04 -0.23 18.25
C ILE A 77 -13.72 -0.81 18.76
N ASP A 78 -13.69 -1.13 20.05
CA ASP A 78 -12.60 -1.85 20.70
C ASP A 78 -13.08 -3.26 20.99
N ILE A 79 -12.49 -4.26 20.32
CA ILE A 79 -12.87 -5.66 20.48
C ILE A 79 -11.98 -6.30 21.55
N GLN A 80 -12.55 -6.54 22.73
CA GLN A 80 -11.86 -7.28 23.78
C GLN A 80 -11.87 -8.79 23.47
N THR A 81 -10.88 -9.25 22.72
CA THR A 81 -10.74 -10.66 22.31
C THR A 81 -10.15 -11.56 23.40
N GLY A 82 -9.61 -10.99 24.49
CA GLY A 82 -8.85 -11.70 25.52
C GLY A 82 -7.47 -12.17 25.06
N VAL A 83 -7.10 -11.95 23.79
CA VAL A 83 -5.80 -12.27 23.22
C VAL A 83 -4.83 -11.11 23.52
N ARG A 84 -3.65 -11.42 24.05
CA ARG A 84 -2.62 -10.41 24.28
C ARG A 84 -1.94 -10.06 22.96
N ALA A 85 -2.25 -8.88 22.43
CA ALA A 85 -1.53 -8.31 21.30
C ALA A 85 -0.58 -7.19 21.77
N PRO A 86 0.59 -7.04 21.16
CA PRO A 86 1.53 -5.98 21.48
C PRO A 86 0.92 -4.60 21.24
N SER A 87 1.03 -3.72 22.23
CA SER A 87 0.64 -2.31 22.15
C SER A 87 1.79 -1.46 22.69
N HIS A 88 2.86 -1.36 21.89
CA HIS A 88 4.04 -0.60 22.29
C HIS A 88 3.80 0.90 22.10
N GLY A 89 3.93 1.66 23.18
CA GLY A 89 3.92 3.13 23.13
C GLY A 89 5.16 3.69 22.44
N ARG A 90 5.14 4.99 22.14
CA ARG A 90 6.37 5.70 21.71
C ARG A 90 7.35 5.71 22.88
N SER A 91 8.48 5.04 22.73
CA SER A 91 9.57 5.22 23.70
C SER A 91 10.32 6.49 23.31
N ALA A 92 10.16 7.56 24.09
CA ALA A 92 11.21 8.54 24.21
C ALA A 92 12.11 8.01 25.31
N SER A 93 13.31 7.53 24.97
CA SER A 93 14.30 7.18 25.98
C SER A 93 14.60 8.42 26.84
N ARG A 94 13.95 8.53 28.01
CA ARG A 94 14.36 9.45 29.09
C ARG A 94 15.52 8.81 29.86
N GLY A 95 16.58 8.49 29.12
CA GLY A 95 17.87 8.02 29.64
C GLY A 95 18.94 8.97 29.15
N GLN A 96 19.72 9.50 30.09
CA GLN A 96 20.87 10.38 29.86
C GLN A 96 21.89 9.70 28.92
N GLU A 97 22.49 10.48 28.02
CA GLU A 97 23.53 10.13 27.02
C GLU A 97 23.07 9.61 25.64
N SER A 98 23.28 10.47 24.63
CA SER A 98 23.42 10.21 23.19
C SER A 98 22.25 9.58 22.41
N GLU A 99 21.61 10.42 21.59
CA GLU A 99 20.54 10.12 20.60
C GLU A 99 19.22 9.57 21.16
N ALA A 100 18.22 10.46 21.27
CA ALA A 100 16.83 10.07 21.44
C ALA A 100 16.35 9.27 20.22
N ARG A 101 16.45 7.94 20.26
CA ARG A 101 15.86 7.05 19.26
C ARG A 101 14.34 7.02 19.46
N HIS A 102 13.61 7.79 18.66
CA HIS A 102 12.15 7.80 18.63
C HIS A 102 11.62 6.54 17.94
N THR A 103 11.66 5.41 18.64
CA THR A 103 11.03 4.18 18.16
C THR A 103 9.53 4.23 18.39
N ALA A 104 8.76 3.90 17.35
CA ALA A 104 7.30 3.78 17.43
C ALA A 104 6.87 2.40 16.94
N PHE A 105 5.74 1.92 17.46
CA PHE A 105 5.12 0.69 17.01
C PHE A 105 3.66 0.97 16.63
N TYR A 106 3.20 0.25 15.60
CA TYR A 106 1.85 0.35 15.10
C TYR A 106 1.33 -1.04 14.74
N GLN A 107 0.06 -1.28 15.05
CA GLN A 107 -0.72 -2.37 14.48
C GLN A 107 -1.37 -1.91 13.17
N ALA A 108 -1.74 -2.86 12.33
CA ALA A 108 -2.42 -2.61 11.08
C ALA A 108 -3.53 -3.64 10.81
N HIS A 109 -4.66 -3.15 10.33
CA HIS A 109 -5.72 -3.98 9.77
C HIS A 109 -5.78 -3.75 8.27
N TRP A 110 -5.81 -4.83 7.49
CA TRP A 110 -5.87 -4.78 6.04
C TRP A 110 -7.27 -5.16 5.56
N TYR A 111 -7.93 -4.22 4.89
CA TYR A 111 -9.26 -4.43 4.34
C TYR A 111 -9.20 -4.57 2.82
N GLY A 112 -9.97 -5.52 2.27
CA GLY A 112 -10.43 -5.44 0.89
C GLY A 112 -11.50 -4.37 0.81
N SER A 113 -11.35 -3.40 -0.09
CA SER A 113 -12.26 -2.26 -0.17
C SER A 113 -12.44 -1.77 -1.62
N PRO A 114 -12.98 -2.58 -2.54
CA PRO A 114 -13.15 -2.19 -3.94
C PRO A 114 -14.29 -1.17 -4.07
N TRP A 115 -13.99 0.10 -3.82
CA TRP A 115 -15.00 1.15 -3.75
C TRP A 115 -15.69 1.41 -5.09
N LEU A 116 -15.02 1.18 -6.23
CA LEU A 116 -15.63 1.30 -7.55
C LEU A 116 -16.75 0.27 -7.76
N PHE A 117 -16.50 -0.98 -7.37
CA PHE A 117 -17.51 -2.03 -7.40
C PHE A 117 -18.66 -1.75 -6.41
N VAL A 118 -18.34 -1.37 -5.17
CA VAL A 118 -19.36 -1.06 -4.13
C VAL A 118 -20.27 0.10 -4.51
N LEU A 119 -19.76 1.10 -5.25
CA LEU A 119 -20.52 2.26 -5.68
C LEU A 119 -21.24 2.06 -7.03
N GLU A 120 -21.03 0.93 -7.72
CA GLU A 120 -21.58 0.65 -9.06
C GLU A 120 -21.33 1.80 -10.07
N THR A 121 -20.25 2.57 -9.89
CA THR A 121 -20.03 3.85 -10.60
C THR A 121 -19.43 3.69 -11.98
N ILE A 122 -18.88 2.51 -12.29
CA ILE A 122 -18.33 2.14 -13.60
C ILE A 122 -19.02 0.85 -14.05
N LEU A 123 -19.31 0.75 -15.35
CA LEU A 123 -19.85 -0.44 -16.03
C LEU A 123 -19.32 -1.73 -15.37
N ASP A 124 -20.21 -2.68 -15.07
CA ASP A 124 -19.92 -4.02 -14.54
C ASP A 124 -18.99 -4.79 -15.50
N THR A 125 -17.72 -4.43 -15.52
CA THR A 125 -16.70 -5.09 -16.31
C THR A 125 -16.07 -6.19 -15.46
N PRO A 126 -15.69 -7.33 -16.08
CA PRO A 126 -14.93 -8.36 -15.38
C PRO A 126 -13.51 -7.92 -15.00
N CYS A 127 -13.14 -6.65 -15.26
CA CYS A 127 -11.83 -6.10 -14.95
C CYS A 127 -11.78 -5.43 -13.57
N LEU A 128 -12.94 -5.14 -12.95
CA LEU A 128 -13.01 -4.58 -11.60
C LEU A 128 -12.84 -5.69 -10.55
N GLU A 129 -12.28 -5.34 -9.40
CA GLU A 129 -12.19 -6.26 -8.26
C GLU A 129 -13.58 -6.46 -7.62
N GLN A 130 -14.14 -7.66 -7.77
CA GLN A 130 -15.51 -7.99 -7.33
C GLN A 130 -15.57 -8.59 -5.91
N SER A 131 -14.72 -8.13 -4.99
CA SER A 131 -14.70 -8.63 -3.60
C SER A 131 -15.63 -7.81 -2.68
N PRO A 132 -16.24 -8.40 -1.64
CA PRO A 132 -16.92 -7.61 -0.62
C PRO A 132 -15.92 -6.74 0.16
N TRP A 133 -16.42 -5.71 0.82
CA TRP A 133 -15.65 -5.01 1.85
C TRP A 133 -15.51 -5.92 3.07
N ASP A 134 -14.29 -6.38 3.34
CA ASP A 134 -14.00 -7.31 4.44
C ASP A 134 -12.57 -7.13 4.97
N MET A 135 -12.36 -7.50 6.22
CA MET A 135 -11.08 -7.50 6.88
C MET A 135 -10.30 -8.76 6.49
N ALA A 136 -9.29 -8.59 5.65
CA ALA A 136 -8.48 -9.68 5.13
C ALA A 136 -7.30 -10.03 6.05
N TYR A 137 -6.83 -9.10 6.88
CA TYR A 137 -5.71 -9.36 7.80
C TYR A 137 -5.74 -8.46 9.04
N MET A 138 -5.28 -9.00 10.16
CA MET A 138 -5.03 -8.27 11.41
C MET A 138 -3.64 -8.61 11.93
N THR A 139 -2.84 -7.60 12.26
CA THR A 139 -1.48 -7.83 12.75
C THR A 139 -1.42 -8.20 14.24
N GLU A 140 -2.49 -7.99 15.00
CA GLU A 140 -2.60 -8.37 16.41
C GLU A 140 -2.47 -9.88 16.65
N VAL A 141 -2.89 -10.68 15.68
CA VAL A 141 -2.84 -12.15 15.70
C VAL A 141 -1.63 -12.69 14.94
N ASP A 142 -0.82 -11.82 14.36
CA ASP A 142 0.37 -12.20 13.62
C ASP A 142 1.61 -12.22 14.54
N PRO A 143 2.17 -13.41 14.83
CA PRO A 143 3.35 -13.52 15.69
C PRO A 143 4.62 -12.90 15.06
N ILE A 144 4.62 -12.67 13.74
CA ILE A 144 5.78 -12.12 13.02
C ILE A 144 5.79 -10.58 13.06
N TRP A 145 4.63 -9.95 13.30
CA TRP A 145 4.49 -8.50 13.16
C TRP A 145 5.24 -7.66 14.22
N ASP A 146 5.31 -8.17 15.45
CA ASP A 146 6.00 -7.48 16.56
C ASP A 146 7.46 -7.90 16.71
N ASP A 147 7.90 -8.95 16.02
CA ASP A 147 9.28 -9.39 16.07
C ASP A 147 9.99 -9.13 14.74
N ALA A 148 10.85 -8.10 14.73
CA ALA A 148 11.65 -7.76 13.58
C ALA A 148 12.57 -8.92 13.14
N TRP A 149 13.02 -9.78 14.06
CA TRP A 149 13.82 -10.95 13.73
C TRP A 149 12.98 -12.06 13.12
N ALA A 150 11.76 -12.29 13.62
CA ALA A 150 10.82 -13.19 12.96
C ALA A 150 10.47 -12.71 11.54
N SER A 151 10.35 -11.40 11.33
CA SER A 151 10.08 -10.82 10.00
C SER A 151 11.18 -11.10 8.97
N PHE A 152 12.39 -11.44 9.43
CA PHE A 152 13.48 -11.88 8.57
C PHE A 152 13.16 -13.16 7.81
N VAL A 153 12.26 -14.01 8.32
CA VAL A 153 11.79 -15.20 7.61
C VAL A 153 11.06 -14.81 6.31
N LEU A 154 10.31 -13.71 6.33
CA LEU A 154 9.61 -13.19 5.16
C LEU A 154 10.53 -12.37 4.25
N ALA A 155 11.54 -11.71 4.80
CA ALA A 155 12.46 -10.85 4.05
C ALA A 155 13.94 -11.05 4.43
N PRO A 156 14.55 -12.19 4.06
CA PRO A 156 15.94 -12.48 4.38
C PRO A 156 16.92 -11.52 3.69
N GLU A 157 16.54 -10.97 2.54
CA GLU A 157 17.36 -9.99 1.81
C GLU A 157 17.45 -8.63 2.50
N SER A 158 16.64 -8.38 3.55
CA SER A 158 16.74 -7.16 4.36
C SER A 158 18.14 -6.93 4.93
N ALA A 159 18.90 -8.00 5.19
CA ALA A 159 20.30 -7.93 5.61
C ALA A 159 21.20 -7.22 4.60
N LEU A 160 20.92 -7.34 3.29
CA LEU A 160 21.70 -6.67 2.24
C LEU A 160 21.48 -5.16 2.25
N PHE A 161 20.32 -4.70 2.71
CA PHE A 161 19.92 -3.30 2.68
C PHE A 161 20.06 -2.58 4.03
N ALA A 162 20.58 -3.26 5.05
CA ALA A 162 20.86 -2.71 6.38
C ALA A 162 22.15 -1.84 6.43
N ASN A 163 22.58 -1.29 5.28
CA ASN A 163 23.81 -0.50 5.17
C ASN A 163 23.51 0.99 4.84
N PRO A 164 24.40 1.92 5.19
CA PRO A 164 24.15 3.36 4.98
C PRO A 164 23.92 3.76 3.52
N ALA A 165 24.57 3.08 2.56
CA ALA A 165 24.39 3.38 1.14
C ALA A 165 22.99 2.98 0.65
N ALA A 166 22.48 1.83 1.08
CA ALA A 166 21.12 1.40 0.78
C ALA A 166 20.05 2.32 1.39
N VAL A 167 20.28 2.81 2.61
CA VAL A 167 19.40 3.81 3.25
C VAL A 167 19.46 5.14 2.51
N ALA A 168 20.65 5.59 2.11
CA ALA A 168 20.83 6.81 1.34
C ALA A 168 20.15 6.75 -0.05
N ALA A 169 20.10 5.57 -0.68
CA ALA A 169 19.39 5.37 -1.94
C ALA A 169 17.88 5.69 -1.84
N CYS A 170 17.27 5.56 -0.66
CA CYS A 170 15.87 5.91 -0.45
C CYS A 170 15.59 7.42 -0.58
N ALA A 171 16.62 8.28 -0.46
CA ALA A 171 16.49 9.69 -0.77
C ALA A 171 16.25 9.94 -2.26
N ALA A 172 16.90 9.17 -3.14
CA ALA A 172 16.66 9.25 -4.59
C ALA A 172 15.24 8.78 -4.93
N ASP A 173 14.77 7.73 -4.27
CA ASP A 173 13.39 7.25 -4.41
C ASP A 173 12.37 8.27 -3.90
N CYS A 174 12.63 8.94 -2.78
CA CYS A 174 11.80 10.01 -2.24
C CYS A 174 11.60 11.14 -3.27
N VAL A 175 12.67 11.59 -3.92
CA VAL A 175 12.60 12.63 -4.96
C VAL A 175 11.77 12.15 -6.15
N ALA A 176 12.04 10.93 -6.65
CA ALA A 176 11.35 10.37 -7.80
C ALA A 176 9.85 10.14 -7.54
N ALA A 177 9.51 9.54 -6.39
CA ALA A 177 8.12 9.33 -5.96
C ALA A 177 7.38 10.66 -5.75
N THR A 178 8.05 11.66 -5.17
CA THR A 178 7.49 13.01 -5.02
C THR A 178 7.27 13.70 -6.36
N ALA A 179 8.11 13.44 -7.36
CA ALA A 179 7.90 13.89 -8.73
C ALA A 179 6.83 13.07 -9.48
N GLY A 180 6.21 12.09 -8.83
CA GLY A 180 5.09 11.30 -9.33
C GLY A 180 5.47 9.93 -9.89
N ASN A 181 6.75 9.55 -9.96
CA ASN A 181 7.20 8.27 -10.54
C ASN A 181 8.21 7.58 -9.60
N PRO A 182 7.75 6.73 -8.67
CA PRO A 182 8.63 6.02 -7.74
C PRO A 182 9.51 5.02 -8.51
N ARG A 183 10.69 4.70 -7.99
CA ARG A 183 11.69 3.88 -8.71
C ARG A 183 11.55 2.40 -8.39
N PRO A 184 10.90 1.55 -9.22
CA PRO A 184 10.63 0.16 -8.87
C PRO A 184 11.90 -0.66 -8.59
N GLU A 185 13.06 -0.23 -9.10
CA GLU A 185 14.35 -0.88 -8.84
C GLU A 185 14.78 -0.76 -7.37
N LEU A 186 14.33 0.28 -6.67
CA LEU A 186 14.61 0.54 -5.25
C LEU A 186 13.51 -0.07 -4.37
N PHE A 187 13.23 -1.36 -4.53
CA PHE A 187 12.11 -2.05 -3.85
C PHE A 187 12.25 -2.11 -2.32
N TRP A 188 13.47 -1.96 -1.78
CA TRP A 188 13.71 -1.91 -0.32
C TRP A 188 13.44 -0.52 0.28
N CYS A 189 13.11 0.47 -0.56
CA CYS A 189 12.81 1.83 -0.14
C CYS A 189 11.31 2.10 -0.22
N ALA A 190 10.81 2.75 0.82
CA ALA A 190 9.49 3.36 0.88
C ALA A 190 9.61 4.88 0.65
N GLY A 191 10.39 5.31 -0.35
CA GLY A 191 10.62 6.72 -0.66
C GLY A 191 10.93 7.60 0.57
N CYS A 192 10.17 8.69 0.73
CA CYS A 192 10.33 9.65 1.80
C CYS A 192 10.00 9.10 3.19
N GLN A 193 9.33 7.94 3.27
CA GLN A 193 9.03 7.26 4.52
C GLN A 193 10.22 6.41 5.03
N GLY A 194 11.28 6.25 4.24
CA GLY A 194 12.53 5.60 4.65
C GLY A 194 12.66 4.16 4.14
N SER A 195 13.33 3.32 4.93
CA SER A 195 13.53 1.91 4.57
C SER A 195 12.25 1.09 4.76
N LEU A 196 11.95 0.24 3.79
CA LEU A 196 10.82 -0.68 3.85
C LEU A 196 11.03 -1.74 4.94
N TYR A 197 12.27 -2.17 5.20
CA TYR A 197 12.56 -3.21 6.19
C TYR A 197 12.78 -2.65 7.60
N PRO A 198 12.57 -3.45 8.66
CA PRO A 198 11.93 -4.78 8.69
C PRO A 198 10.43 -4.74 8.31
N LEU A 199 9.86 -5.86 7.85
CA LEU A 199 8.42 -6.00 7.55
C LEU A 199 7.61 -6.20 8.84
N SER A 200 7.76 -5.26 9.78
CA SER A 200 7.17 -5.28 11.11
C SER A 200 6.54 -3.93 11.47
N GLY A 201 5.82 -3.90 12.58
CA GLY A 201 5.19 -2.68 13.11
C GLY A 201 6.18 -1.64 13.65
N TRP A 202 7.47 -1.98 13.76
CA TRP A 202 8.49 -1.14 14.37
C TRP A 202 9.07 -0.10 13.41
N ILE A 203 9.02 1.17 13.81
CA ILE A 203 9.55 2.31 13.07
C ILE A 203 10.68 2.93 13.89
N ALA A 204 11.90 2.93 13.34
CA ALA A 204 13.10 3.36 14.06
C ALA A 204 13.27 4.89 14.16
N ALA A 205 12.79 5.63 13.15
CA ALA A 205 12.91 7.08 13.10
C ALA A 205 11.62 7.68 12.51
N MET A 206 10.73 8.13 13.39
CA MET A 206 9.45 8.71 13.00
C MET A 206 9.58 10.24 12.88
N THR A 207 9.38 10.78 11.68
CA THR A 207 9.34 12.24 11.45
C THR A 207 7.93 12.82 11.59
N ASN A 208 6.90 12.11 11.13
CA ASN A 208 5.49 12.56 11.12
C ASN A 208 4.53 11.35 11.26
N PRO A 209 3.39 11.44 11.98
CA PRO A 209 2.33 10.41 11.97
C PRO A 209 1.92 9.92 10.59
N VAL A 210 1.71 10.83 9.65
CA VAL A 210 1.24 10.47 8.31
C VAL A 210 2.30 9.67 7.54
N SER A 211 3.59 10.01 7.68
CA SER A 211 4.67 9.23 7.05
C SER A 211 4.79 7.83 7.64
N ALA A 212 4.61 7.68 8.96
CA ALA A 212 4.56 6.37 9.60
C ALA A 212 3.39 5.51 9.08
N TRP A 213 2.20 6.09 8.90
CA TRP A 213 1.05 5.35 8.39
C TRP A 213 1.26 4.85 6.96
N HIS A 214 1.80 5.68 6.07
CA HIS A 214 2.15 5.25 4.72
C HIS A 214 3.26 4.19 4.71
N LEU A 215 4.25 4.29 5.62
CA LEU A 215 5.29 3.26 5.75
C LEU A 215 4.68 1.90 6.13
N ILE A 216 3.80 1.88 7.14
CA ILE A 216 3.12 0.67 7.59
C ILE A 216 2.23 0.10 6.50
N ALA A 217 1.47 0.95 5.79
CA ALA A 217 0.66 0.51 4.64
C ALA A 217 1.53 -0.15 3.54
N HIS A 218 2.68 0.43 3.22
CA HIS A 218 3.62 -0.15 2.24
C HIS A 218 4.21 -1.48 2.74
N ARG A 219 4.62 -1.55 4.01
CA ARG A 219 5.10 -2.80 4.63
C ARG A 219 4.06 -3.90 4.59
N MET A 220 2.81 -3.56 4.91
CA MET A 220 1.68 -4.50 4.84
C MET A 220 1.47 -5.00 3.42
N ALA A 221 1.50 -4.13 2.41
CA ALA A 221 1.37 -4.53 1.02
C ALA A 221 2.47 -5.56 0.63
N VAL A 222 3.73 -5.29 0.96
CA VAL A 222 4.83 -6.21 0.64
C VAL A 222 4.76 -7.49 1.46
N LYS A 223 4.42 -7.41 2.74
CA LYS A 223 4.26 -8.57 3.62
C LYS A 223 3.18 -9.52 3.10
N LEU A 224 1.99 -9.00 2.83
CA LEU A 224 0.86 -9.79 2.32
C LEU A 224 1.13 -10.36 0.92
N ALA A 225 1.89 -9.64 0.09
CA ALA A 225 2.32 -10.15 -1.21
C ALA A 225 3.22 -11.39 -1.06
N ARG A 226 4.15 -11.37 -0.10
CA ARG A 226 5.05 -12.51 0.19
C ARG A 226 4.34 -13.70 0.82
N GLU A 227 3.33 -13.43 1.65
CA GLU A 227 2.48 -14.46 2.25
C GLU A 227 1.46 -15.04 1.25
N GLY A 228 1.37 -14.50 0.03
CA GLY A 228 0.45 -14.97 -0.99
C GLY A 228 -1.00 -14.55 -0.77
N LEU A 229 -1.23 -13.55 0.08
CA LEU A 229 -2.55 -12.96 0.35
C LEU A 229 -2.87 -11.79 -0.59
N LEU A 230 -1.84 -11.14 -1.13
CA LEU A 230 -1.97 -10.04 -2.09
C LEU A 230 -1.39 -10.45 -3.43
N TRP A 231 -2.20 -10.36 -4.49
CA TRP A 231 -1.83 -10.78 -5.84
C TRP A 231 -1.80 -9.57 -6.77
N ALA A 232 -0.92 -9.60 -7.76
CA ALA A 232 -0.80 -8.56 -8.77
C ALA A 232 -1.76 -8.84 -9.94
N ALA A 233 -2.35 -7.77 -10.51
CA ALA A 233 -3.31 -7.87 -11.61
C ALA A 233 -3.05 -6.83 -12.71
N TYR A 234 -1.78 -6.58 -13.04
CA TYR A 234 -1.37 -5.61 -14.07
C TYR A 234 -0.45 -6.21 -15.13
N GLY A 235 -0.26 -5.51 -16.25
CA GLY A 235 0.59 -5.94 -17.35
C GLY A 235 0.03 -7.13 -18.13
N LYS A 236 0.85 -7.74 -19.00
CA LYS A 236 0.44 -8.86 -19.84
C LYS A 236 -0.02 -10.08 -19.04
N ARG A 237 0.64 -10.35 -17.90
CA ARG A 237 0.32 -11.47 -17.02
C ARG A 237 -1.01 -11.29 -16.27
N GLY A 238 -1.38 -10.05 -15.96
CA GLY A 238 -2.59 -9.71 -15.21
C GLY A 238 -3.89 -9.70 -16.02
N GLN A 239 -3.82 -9.77 -17.36
CA GLN A 239 -5.00 -9.60 -18.24
C GLN A 239 -6.10 -10.63 -18.03
N CYS A 240 -5.72 -11.86 -17.74
CA CYS A 240 -6.64 -12.99 -17.64
C CYS A 240 -6.80 -13.51 -16.21
N GLY A 241 -6.27 -12.79 -15.23
CA GLY A 241 -6.36 -13.14 -13.83
C GLY A 241 -5.15 -12.64 -13.03
N PRO A 242 -5.29 -12.63 -11.70
CA PRO A 242 -4.21 -12.23 -10.82
C PRO A 242 -3.05 -13.25 -10.85
N TYR A 243 -1.84 -12.79 -10.56
CA TYR A 243 -0.65 -13.62 -10.44
C TYR A 243 0.14 -13.30 -9.18
N PHE A 244 0.90 -14.30 -8.71
CA PHE A 244 1.76 -14.15 -7.55
C PHE A 244 2.98 -13.28 -7.89
N GLU A 245 3.15 -12.21 -7.11
CA GLU A 245 4.29 -11.30 -7.16
C GLU A 245 4.75 -11.01 -5.72
N PRO A 246 5.79 -11.70 -5.20
CA PRO A 246 6.20 -11.56 -3.81
C PRO A 246 6.85 -10.20 -3.49
N ILE A 247 7.41 -9.53 -4.49
CA ILE A 247 7.96 -8.18 -4.35
C ILE A 247 7.13 -7.28 -5.26
N PRO A 248 6.04 -6.69 -4.73
CA PRO A 248 5.13 -5.90 -5.55
C PRO A 248 5.85 -4.67 -6.10
N ARG A 249 5.58 -4.37 -7.36
CA ARG A 249 6.09 -3.16 -8.02
C ARG A 249 5.44 -1.92 -7.42
N LYS A 250 6.19 -1.11 -6.68
CA LYS A 250 5.64 0.09 -6.02
C LYS A 250 5.09 1.17 -6.97
N ASP A 251 5.52 1.20 -8.22
CA ASP A 251 5.02 2.15 -9.23
C ASP A 251 3.58 1.85 -9.66
N VAL A 252 3.05 0.65 -9.40
CA VAL A 252 1.62 0.36 -9.63
C VAL A 252 0.74 0.69 -8.43
N TRP A 253 1.26 1.38 -7.42
CA TRP A 253 0.53 1.74 -6.20
C TRP A 253 0.41 3.24 -6.02
N LYS A 254 -0.75 3.64 -5.51
CA LYS A 254 -1.05 4.99 -5.05
C LYS A 254 -1.62 4.93 -3.65
N THR A 255 -1.44 6.01 -2.91
CA THR A 255 -1.94 6.13 -1.56
C THR A 255 -2.59 7.49 -1.35
N SER A 256 -3.71 7.48 -0.65
CA SER A 256 -4.39 8.66 -0.11
C SER A 256 -4.76 8.39 1.34
N LEU A 257 -4.87 9.45 2.14
CA LEU A 257 -5.29 9.36 3.53
C LEU A 257 -6.81 9.53 3.59
N VAL A 258 -7.52 8.59 4.21
CA VAL A 258 -8.99 8.64 4.29
C VAL A 258 -9.46 9.09 5.69
N TYR A 259 -8.75 8.70 6.74
CA TYR A 259 -9.05 9.01 8.14
C TYR A 259 -7.73 9.31 8.88
N PRO A 260 -7.67 10.24 9.88
CA PRO A 260 -8.77 10.95 10.55
C PRO A 260 -9.36 12.14 9.78
N VAL A 261 -8.62 12.69 8.83
CA VAL A 261 -9.08 13.72 7.90
C VAL A 261 -8.75 13.21 6.51
N SER A 262 -9.74 13.17 5.62
CA SER A 262 -9.54 12.78 4.24
C SER A 262 -8.62 13.79 3.53
N ASP A 263 -7.49 13.30 3.03
CA ASP A 263 -6.66 13.99 2.05
C ASP A 263 -7.25 13.69 0.68
N ARG A 264 -7.80 14.71 0.03
CA ARG A 264 -8.35 14.60 -1.34
C ARG A 264 -7.27 14.52 -2.41
N HIS A 265 -6.00 14.54 -2.03
CA HIS A 265 -4.89 14.40 -2.95
C HIS A 265 -4.37 12.96 -2.95
N THR A 266 -4.30 12.38 -4.14
CA THR A 266 -3.61 11.11 -4.32
C THR A 266 -2.10 11.31 -4.42
N ARG A 267 -1.32 10.34 -3.94
CA ARG A 267 0.15 10.35 -3.95
C ARG A 267 0.70 9.05 -4.51
N ALA A 268 1.82 9.15 -5.21
CA ALA A 268 2.59 7.97 -5.57
C ALA A 268 3.14 7.32 -4.29
N LEU A 269 3.25 5.99 -4.28
CA LEU A 269 3.82 5.29 -3.13
C LEU A 269 5.27 5.75 -2.89
N GLY A 270 5.58 6.21 -1.68
CA GLY A 270 6.91 6.76 -1.36
C GLY A 270 7.01 8.28 -1.47
N ALA A 271 5.99 8.98 -1.94
CA ALA A 271 6.03 10.44 -2.09
C ALA A 271 6.02 11.16 -0.73
N SER A 272 6.51 12.40 -0.71
CA SER A 272 6.45 13.25 0.47
C SER A 272 4.99 13.52 0.89
N VAL A 273 4.75 13.42 2.19
CA VAL A 273 3.46 13.74 2.82
C VAL A 273 3.29 15.24 3.09
N LEU A 274 4.34 16.04 2.89
CA LEU A 274 4.35 17.47 3.22
C LEU A 274 4.00 18.37 2.03
N LEU A 275 4.19 17.88 0.81
CA LEU A 275 3.82 18.62 -0.41
C LEU A 275 2.37 18.29 -0.73
N GLY A 276 1.56 19.21 -1.28
CA GLY A 276 0.25 18.82 -1.83
C GLY A 276 0.45 17.81 -2.98
N GLY A 277 -0.46 16.86 -3.19
CA GLY A 277 -0.51 16.18 -4.50
C GLY A 277 -0.80 17.21 -5.59
N PRO A 278 -0.48 16.96 -6.87
CA PRO A 278 -0.84 17.89 -7.92
C PRO A 278 -2.35 18.15 -7.90
N ALA A 279 -2.72 19.41 -8.14
CA ALA A 279 -4.09 19.86 -8.27
C ALA A 279 -4.70 19.38 -9.58
#